data_AF-A0A4Q2XP44-F1
#
_entry.id   AF-A0A4Q2XP44-F1
#
_cell.length_a   1.000
_cell.length_b   1.000
_cell.length_c   1.000
_cell.angle_alpha   90.00
_cell.angle_beta   90.00
_cell.angle_gamma   90.00
#
_symmetry.space_group_name_H-M   'P 1'
#
loop_
_entity.id
_entity.type
_entity.pdbx_description
1 polymer ?
#
loop_
_entity_poly.entity_id
_entity_poly.type
_entity_poly.pdbx_seq_one_letter_code
_entity_poly.pdbx_strand_id
1 'polypeptide(L)'
;MARFYLPPDAWSGSPALTGDEARHLSQVLRGKAGERITVFDGRGRRAAATVKGVSKDHIPLELGEPVISASTGPAIILAQAIPKGKNMDFIVQKAVELGVSAIQPLVTANTIVQPGEGKSEKWRRVALEACKQCGQDTLPEIAEPMPYAQWISLPSGGDDVGLIASLAPGARPFRDILRGGDTPRSVTYLVGPEGDFTAPGALIALLGLLLAVGLQARKVPGAILWAILLATVAGIPFGVTHLPEQWISLPHSVAPLLGKVDLIGAINIAFLPFLFIFFASEFFSTMGTTLAVGGEAGLLDEHGNMKHINRPFMVDSVAAALGPPTRAARAR
;
A
#
# COMPACT_ATOMS: atom_id res chain seq x y z
N MET A 1 26.80 7.22 15.79
CA MET A 1 28.02 7.64 15.06
C MET A 1 27.57 8.16 13.70
N ALA A 2 27.92 9.38 13.34
CA ALA A 2 27.41 10.00 12.10
C ALA A 2 27.98 9.29 10.85
N ARG A 3 27.14 9.10 9.83
CA ARG A 3 27.48 8.42 8.57
C ARG A 3 27.56 9.44 7.43
N PHE A 4 28.63 9.34 6.64
CA PHE A 4 28.92 10.22 5.52
C PHE A 4 29.19 9.42 4.25
N TYR A 5 28.79 9.97 3.12
CA TYR A 5 29.10 9.37 1.82
C TYR A 5 30.49 9.81 1.36
N LEU A 6 31.32 8.85 0.98
CA LEU A 6 32.62 9.10 0.38
C LEU A 6 32.67 8.38 -0.98
N PRO A 7 32.65 9.11 -2.11
CA PRO A 7 32.68 8.52 -3.45
C PRO A 7 33.81 7.49 -3.59
N PRO A 8 33.62 6.37 -4.31
CA PRO A 8 34.61 5.27 -4.36
C PRO A 8 36.04 5.67 -4.74
N ASP A 9 36.17 6.68 -5.60
CA ASP A 9 37.41 7.30 -6.07
C ASP A 9 38.14 8.11 -4.99
N ALA A 10 37.43 8.59 -3.97
CA ALA A 10 37.99 9.36 -2.85
C ALA A 10 38.51 8.49 -1.69
N TRP A 11 38.56 7.16 -1.85
CA TRP A 11 39.04 6.24 -0.81
C TRP A 11 40.55 5.99 -0.83
N SER A 12 41.22 6.28 -1.95
CA SER A 12 42.66 6.07 -2.12
C SER A 12 43.44 7.39 -2.07
N GLY A 13 44.72 7.33 -1.67
CA GLY A 13 45.60 8.49 -1.61
C GLY A 13 45.35 9.37 -0.39
N SER A 14 44.47 10.37 -0.52
CA SER A 14 44.19 11.37 0.53
C SER A 14 42.68 11.53 0.75
N PRO A 15 42.04 10.61 1.49
CA PRO A 15 40.60 10.63 1.71
C PRO A 15 40.15 11.91 2.41
N ALA A 16 39.10 12.54 1.90
CA ALA A 16 38.53 13.76 2.48
C ALA A 16 37.04 13.88 2.16
N LEU A 17 36.26 14.42 3.12
CA LEU A 17 34.92 14.91 2.80
C LEU A 17 35.05 16.25 2.09
N THR A 18 34.28 16.43 1.03
CA THR A 18 34.20 17.68 0.25
C THR A 18 32.74 18.08 0.03
N GLY A 19 32.51 19.31 -0.43
CA GLY A 19 31.18 19.78 -0.83
C GLY A 19 30.15 19.70 0.30
N ASP A 20 29.00 19.09 0.00
CA ASP A 20 27.86 19.00 0.93
C ASP A 20 28.18 18.17 2.18
N GLU A 21 28.96 17.09 2.05
CA GLU A 21 29.35 16.24 3.19
C GLU A 21 30.31 16.99 4.15
N ALA A 22 31.25 17.79 3.61
CA ALA A 22 32.12 18.64 4.42
C ALA A 22 31.32 19.71 5.17
N ARG A 23 30.36 20.35 4.50
CA ARG A 23 29.49 21.36 5.11
C ARG A 23 28.60 20.76 6.19
N HIS A 24 28.06 19.56 5.95
CA HIS A 24 27.24 18.84 6.91
C HIS A 24 28.01 18.54 8.20
N LEU A 25 29.24 18.03 8.10
CA LEU A 25 30.06 17.77 9.29
C LEU A 25 30.47 19.06 10.01
N SER A 26 30.98 20.06 9.28
CA SER A 26 31.56 21.26 9.89
C SER A 26 30.53 22.27 10.43
N GLN A 27 29.43 22.50 9.71
CA GLN A 27 28.47 23.56 10.05
C GLN A 27 27.24 23.04 10.78
N VAL A 28 26.74 21.87 10.38
CA VAL A 28 25.50 21.30 10.95
C VAL A 28 25.81 20.49 12.19
N LEU A 29 26.70 19.49 12.08
CA LEU A 29 27.08 18.65 13.22
C LEU A 29 28.16 19.29 14.11
N ARG A 30 28.86 20.31 13.60
CA ARG A 30 29.96 21.02 14.31
C ARG A 30 31.04 20.06 14.79
N GLY A 31 31.39 19.10 13.93
CA GLY A 31 32.37 18.07 14.23
C GLY A 31 33.77 18.64 14.50
N LYS A 32 34.62 17.88 15.17
CA LYS A 32 35.97 18.29 15.58
C LYS A 32 37.06 17.34 15.08
N ALA A 33 38.29 17.83 15.01
CA ALA A 33 39.45 16.96 14.80
C ALA A 33 39.55 15.92 15.92
N GLY A 34 39.91 14.68 15.56
CA GLY A 34 39.93 13.52 16.44
C GLY A 34 38.58 12.81 16.58
N GLU A 35 37.49 13.38 16.07
CA GLU A 35 36.18 12.74 16.10
C GLU A 35 36.13 11.54 15.15
N ARG A 36 35.42 10.49 15.56
CA ARG A 36 35.22 9.30 14.75
C ARG A 36 33.86 9.35 14.04
N ILE A 37 33.88 9.11 12.74
CA ILE A 37 32.70 9.02 11.88
C ILE A 37 32.71 7.71 11.10
N THR A 38 31.61 7.37 10.45
CA THR A 38 31.54 6.25 9.52
C THR A 38 31.43 6.78 8.11
N VAL A 39 32.20 6.23 7.18
CA VAL A 39 32.08 6.52 5.75
C VAL A 39 31.66 5.28 4.98
N PHE A 40 30.90 5.48 3.89
CA PHE A 40 30.50 4.42 2.97
C PHE A 40 30.55 4.91 1.53
N ASP A 41 30.77 4.00 0.57
CA ASP A 41 31.00 4.34 -0.84
C ASP A 41 29.81 4.14 -1.76
N GLY A 42 28.68 3.68 -1.20
CA GLY A 42 27.46 3.39 -1.96
C GLY A 42 27.57 2.14 -2.82
N ARG A 43 28.66 1.37 -2.74
CA ARG A 43 28.88 0.11 -3.45
C ARG A 43 29.07 -1.06 -2.48
N GLY A 44 28.68 -0.89 -1.22
CA GLY A 44 28.74 -1.91 -0.18
C GLY A 44 30.02 -1.88 0.67
N ARG A 45 30.93 -0.93 0.45
CA ARG A 45 32.12 -0.77 1.31
C ARG A 45 31.89 0.35 2.32
N ARG A 46 32.20 0.07 3.57
CA ARG A 46 32.18 1.02 4.68
C ARG A 46 33.44 0.96 5.53
N ALA A 47 33.79 2.05 6.20
CA ALA A 47 34.92 2.09 7.13
C ALA A 47 34.65 3.08 8.27
N ALA A 48 35.26 2.83 9.43
CA ALA A 48 35.43 3.89 10.43
C ALA A 48 36.46 4.89 9.91
N ALA A 49 36.26 6.17 10.17
CA ALA A 49 37.19 7.23 9.79
C ALA A 49 37.40 8.19 10.96
N THR A 50 38.63 8.68 11.11
CA THR A 50 38.99 9.72 12.08
C THR A 50 39.17 11.04 11.35
N VAL A 51 38.48 12.09 11.82
CA VAL A 51 38.59 13.45 11.29
C VAL A 51 39.95 14.03 11.67
N LYS A 52 40.84 14.31 10.70
CA LYS A 52 42.18 14.86 10.98
C LYS A 52 42.19 16.37 11.15
N GLY A 53 41.27 17.07 10.52
CA GLY A 53 41.12 18.52 10.59
C GLY A 53 39.75 18.94 10.07
N VAL A 54 39.28 20.11 10.48
CA VAL A 54 37.98 20.62 10.07
C VAL A 54 38.17 21.94 9.35
N SER A 55 37.76 21.98 8.08
CA SER A 55 37.62 23.20 7.30
C SER A 55 36.21 23.28 6.70
N LYS A 56 35.87 24.40 6.06
CA LYS A 56 34.54 24.64 5.52
C LYS A 56 34.18 23.67 4.38
N ASP A 57 35.14 23.39 3.50
CA ASP A 57 34.88 22.70 2.23
C ASP A 57 35.76 21.45 2.00
N HIS A 58 36.75 21.21 2.86
CA HIS A 58 37.67 20.07 2.75
C HIS A 58 38.05 19.52 4.13
N ILE A 59 37.63 18.30 4.44
CA ILE A 59 37.85 17.66 5.75
C ILE A 59 38.66 16.38 5.54
N PRO A 60 39.99 16.40 5.79
CA PRO A 60 40.83 15.22 5.63
C PRO A 60 40.46 14.15 6.66
N LEU A 61 40.47 12.90 6.19
CA LEU A 61 40.11 11.71 6.95
C LEU A 61 41.27 10.73 6.99
N GLU A 62 41.36 10.00 8.10
CA GLU A 62 42.13 8.77 8.18
C GLU A 62 41.16 7.59 8.24
N LEU A 63 41.17 6.78 7.20
CA LEU A 63 40.31 5.60 7.09
C LEU A 63 40.91 4.43 7.87
N GLY A 64 40.07 3.75 8.65
CA GLY A 64 40.38 2.45 9.23
C GLY A 64 40.19 1.32 8.22
N GLU A 65 40.23 0.08 8.72
CA GLU A 65 40.04 -1.10 7.89
C GLU A 65 38.64 -1.12 7.23
N PRO A 66 38.55 -1.32 5.90
CA PRO A 66 37.28 -1.37 5.21
C PRO A 66 36.55 -2.69 5.51
N VAL A 67 35.25 -2.59 5.73
CA VAL A 67 34.31 -3.70 5.83
C VAL A 67 33.45 -3.71 4.57
N ILE A 68 33.39 -4.87 3.91
CA ILE A 68 32.53 -5.10 2.74
C ILE A 68 31.26 -5.79 3.20
N SER A 69 30.12 -5.16 2.95
CA SER A 69 28.81 -5.71 3.21
C SER A 69 28.43 -6.69 2.10
N ALA A 70 28.07 -7.91 2.48
CA ALA A 70 27.56 -8.91 1.55
C ALA A 70 26.09 -8.60 1.25
N SER A 71 25.71 -8.61 -0.04
CA SER A 71 24.30 -8.58 -0.42
C SER A 71 23.66 -9.91 -0.03
N THR A 72 22.69 -9.88 0.88
CA THR A 72 21.94 -11.06 1.30
C THR A 72 20.52 -11.00 0.72
N GLY A 73 20.23 -11.84 -0.29
CA GLY A 73 18.90 -11.97 -0.88
C GLY A 73 18.80 -11.48 -2.34
N PRO A 74 17.60 -11.56 -2.94
CA PRO A 74 17.34 -11.09 -4.30
C PRO A 74 17.49 -9.57 -4.42
N ALA A 75 17.91 -9.09 -5.59
CA ALA A 75 17.85 -7.68 -5.90
C ALA A 75 16.39 -7.24 -6.06
N ILE A 76 15.95 -6.25 -5.28
CA ILE A 76 14.57 -5.75 -5.33
C ILE A 76 14.52 -4.50 -6.19
N ILE A 77 13.73 -4.54 -7.26
CA ILE A 77 13.52 -3.42 -8.18
C ILE A 77 12.10 -2.90 -7.98
N LEU A 78 11.95 -1.64 -7.56
CA LEU A 78 10.65 -1.00 -7.42
C LEU A 78 10.31 -0.22 -8.69
N ALA A 79 9.37 -0.73 -9.47
CA ALA A 79 8.78 0.00 -10.59
C ALA A 79 7.57 0.80 -10.07
N GLN A 80 7.74 2.10 -9.87
CA GLN A 80 6.77 2.95 -9.18
C GLN A 80 6.13 3.94 -10.16
N ALA A 81 4.82 3.81 -10.37
CA ALA A 81 4.05 4.88 -11.00
C ALA A 81 4.18 6.16 -10.17
N ILE A 82 4.58 7.27 -10.80
CA ILE A 82 4.83 8.52 -10.09
C ILE A 82 3.50 9.03 -9.48
N PRO A 83 3.40 9.10 -8.14
CA PRO A 83 2.17 9.51 -7.46
C PRO A 83 1.89 11.00 -7.67
N LYS A 84 0.65 11.41 -7.41
CA LYS A 84 0.29 12.83 -7.40
C LYS A 84 0.96 13.55 -6.22
N GLY A 85 1.41 14.79 -6.44
CA GLY A 85 1.99 15.62 -5.38
C GLY A 85 3.44 15.27 -5.01
N LYS A 86 3.74 15.27 -3.71
CA LYS A 86 5.11 15.15 -3.16
C LYS A 86 5.45 13.77 -2.57
N ASN A 87 4.56 12.79 -2.72
CA ASN A 87 4.69 11.47 -2.07
C ASN A 87 5.89 10.66 -2.57
N MET A 88 6.41 10.95 -3.76
CA MET A 88 7.54 10.21 -4.32
C MET A 88 8.80 10.28 -3.44
N ASP A 89 9.07 11.42 -2.79
CA ASP A 89 10.21 11.54 -1.89
C ASP A 89 10.10 10.55 -0.72
N PHE A 90 8.89 10.41 -0.15
CA PHE A 90 8.61 9.47 0.93
C PHE A 90 8.76 8.01 0.46
N ILE A 91 8.26 7.69 -0.74
CA ILE A 91 8.40 6.34 -1.31
C ILE A 91 9.88 6.00 -1.51
N VAL A 92 10.66 6.91 -2.11
CA VAL A 92 12.10 6.70 -2.31
C VAL A 92 12.79 6.46 -0.97
N GLN A 93 12.53 7.31 0.03
CA GLN A 93 13.09 7.15 1.37
C GLN A 93 12.77 5.77 1.96
N LYS A 94 11.50 5.37 1.96
CA LYS A 94 11.07 4.10 2.58
C LYS A 94 11.52 2.88 1.80
N ALA A 95 11.56 2.95 0.47
CA ALA A 95 12.12 1.87 -0.35
C ALA A 95 13.61 1.65 -0.05
N VAL A 96 14.39 2.73 0.13
CA VAL A 96 15.81 2.64 0.54
C VAL A 96 15.95 2.03 1.94
N GLU A 97 15.15 2.48 2.91
CA GLU A 97 15.14 1.93 4.28
C GLU A 97 14.82 0.41 4.28
N LEU A 98 13.99 -0.05 3.35
CA LEU A 98 13.61 -1.46 3.17
C LEU A 98 14.60 -2.27 2.31
N GLY A 99 15.67 -1.65 1.79
CA GLY A 99 16.71 -2.33 1.03
C GLY A 99 16.41 -2.54 -0.44
N VAL A 100 15.65 -1.65 -1.08
CA VAL A 100 15.51 -1.65 -2.54
C VAL A 100 16.88 -1.52 -3.22
N SER A 101 17.08 -2.25 -4.32
CA SER A 101 18.31 -2.20 -5.12
C SER A 101 18.21 -1.17 -6.25
N ALA A 102 17.02 -0.98 -6.82
CA ALA A 102 16.77 0.02 -7.84
C ALA A 102 15.32 0.53 -7.80
N ILE A 103 15.11 1.78 -8.21
CA ILE A 103 13.79 2.38 -8.39
C ILE A 103 13.68 2.85 -9.84
N GLN A 104 12.67 2.35 -10.55
CA GLN A 104 12.25 2.82 -11.86
C GLN A 104 10.98 3.66 -11.72
N PRO A 105 11.07 5.00 -11.82
CA PRO A 105 9.88 5.84 -11.87
C PRO A 105 9.15 5.64 -13.21
N LEU A 106 7.83 5.47 -13.15
CA LEU A 106 6.98 5.23 -14.31
C LEU A 106 6.00 6.38 -14.51
N VAL A 107 5.95 6.89 -15.74
CA VAL A 107 4.93 7.84 -16.20
C VAL A 107 3.75 7.04 -16.73
N THR A 108 2.57 7.26 -16.15
CA THR A 108 1.32 6.58 -16.51
C THR A 108 0.28 7.61 -16.97
N ALA A 109 -0.85 7.15 -17.53
CA ALA A 109 -1.95 8.03 -17.94
C ALA A 109 -2.47 8.93 -16.78
N ASN A 110 -2.36 8.44 -15.54
CA ASN A 110 -2.82 9.16 -14.35
C ASN A 110 -1.73 10.05 -13.72
N THR A 111 -0.55 10.13 -14.33
CA THR A 111 0.56 10.98 -13.90
C THR A 111 0.34 12.40 -14.44
N ILE A 112 -0.25 13.27 -13.61
CA ILE A 112 -0.65 14.65 -13.98
C ILE A 112 0.57 15.53 -14.33
N VAL A 113 1.75 15.20 -13.79
CA VAL A 113 2.96 16.02 -13.95
C VAL A 113 4.03 15.20 -14.63
N GLN A 114 4.34 15.54 -15.89
CA GLN A 114 5.56 15.05 -16.52
C GLN A 114 6.75 15.45 -15.61
N PRO A 115 7.57 14.50 -15.17
CA PRO A 115 8.72 14.82 -14.36
C PRO A 115 9.65 15.69 -15.20
N GLY A 116 9.75 16.97 -14.86
CA GLY A 116 10.71 17.88 -15.48
C GLY A 116 12.16 17.44 -15.23
N GLU A 117 13.08 18.00 -16.00
CA GLU A 117 14.51 17.82 -15.83
C GLU A 117 14.91 18.04 -14.35
N GLY A 118 15.71 17.14 -13.77
CA GLY A 118 16.21 17.28 -12.40
C GLY A 118 15.44 16.53 -11.30
N LYS A 119 14.28 15.90 -11.60
CA LYS A 119 13.55 15.13 -10.56
C LYS A 119 14.33 13.89 -10.09
N SER A 120 15.01 13.21 -11.00
CA SER A 120 15.84 12.05 -10.71
C SER A 120 16.99 12.42 -9.75
N GLU A 121 17.64 13.56 -9.95
CA GLU A 121 18.70 14.10 -9.09
C GLU A 121 18.18 14.43 -7.69
N LYS A 122 16.95 14.93 -7.59
CA LYS A 122 16.30 15.14 -6.29
C LYS A 122 16.09 13.81 -5.56
N TRP A 123 15.59 12.79 -6.24
CA TRP A 123 15.37 11.47 -5.64
C TRP A 123 16.66 10.74 -5.30
N ARG A 124 17.72 10.88 -6.10
CA ARG A 124 19.07 10.40 -5.76
C ARG A 124 19.57 11.01 -4.45
N ARG A 125 19.34 12.32 -4.23
CA ARG A 125 19.66 12.97 -2.95
C ARG A 125 18.84 12.42 -1.78
N VAL A 126 17.54 12.18 -1.98
CA VAL A 126 16.69 11.55 -0.95
C VAL A 126 17.18 10.14 -0.62
N ALA A 127 17.55 9.34 -1.62
CA ALA A 127 18.10 8.00 -1.42
C ALA A 127 19.44 8.04 -0.67
N LEU A 128 20.33 8.96 -1.00
CA LEU A 128 21.60 9.17 -0.32
C LEU A 128 21.41 9.48 1.18
N GLU A 129 20.52 10.41 1.50
CA GLU A 129 20.21 10.75 2.89
C GLU A 129 19.55 9.58 3.62
N ALA A 130 18.66 8.84 2.96
CA ALA A 130 18.07 7.63 3.54
C ALA A 130 19.13 6.58 3.88
N CYS A 131 20.10 6.29 2.98
CA CYS A 131 21.22 5.38 3.25
C CYS A 131 22.08 5.84 4.44
N LYS A 132 22.35 7.14 4.55
CA LYS A 132 23.07 7.72 5.70
C LYS A 132 22.35 7.45 7.02
N GLN A 133 21.02 7.53 7.03
CA GLN A 133 20.20 7.35 8.24
C GLN A 133 19.93 5.88 8.58
N CYS A 134 19.62 5.04 7.58
CA CYS A 134 19.22 3.64 7.80
C CYS A 134 20.40 2.67 7.94
N GLY A 135 21.61 3.10 7.57
CA GLY A 135 22.82 2.28 7.70
C GLY A 135 23.16 1.42 6.49
N GLN A 136 22.40 1.51 5.39
CA GLN A 136 22.72 0.87 4.12
C GLN A 136 24.08 1.37 3.59
N ASP A 137 24.91 0.44 3.10
CA ASP A 137 26.23 0.73 2.53
C ASP A 137 26.20 0.81 1.00
N THR A 138 25.08 0.40 0.39
CA THR A 138 24.85 0.43 -1.05
C THR A 138 23.79 1.48 -1.37
N LEU A 139 24.03 2.29 -2.40
CA LEU A 139 23.04 3.23 -2.93
C LEU A 139 22.19 2.53 -3.98
N PRO A 140 20.85 2.64 -3.92
CA PRO A 140 20.03 2.12 -4.98
C PRO A 140 20.18 2.95 -6.26
N GLU A 141 20.05 2.29 -7.39
CA GLU A 141 19.95 2.98 -8.67
C GLU A 141 18.60 3.70 -8.78
N ILE A 142 18.61 4.98 -9.12
CA ILE A 142 17.40 5.74 -9.45
C ILE A 142 17.44 6.06 -10.94
N ALA A 143 16.66 5.31 -11.71
CA ALA A 143 16.57 5.47 -13.17
C ALA A 143 15.80 6.73 -13.55
N GLU A 144 15.98 7.17 -14.79
CA GLU A 144 15.17 8.26 -15.35
C GLU A 144 13.71 7.81 -15.53
N PRO A 145 12.74 8.72 -15.31
CA PRO A 145 11.34 8.43 -15.56
C PRO A 145 11.08 7.93 -16.97
N MET A 146 10.38 6.81 -17.07
CA MET A 146 10.05 6.18 -18.35
C MET A 146 8.54 6.02 -18.50
N PRO A 147 7.97 6.21 -19.71
CA PRO A 147 6.58 5.86 -19.98
C PRO A 147 6.32 4.36 -19.69
N TYR A 148 5.24 4.05 -19.00
CA TYR A 148 4.88 2.66 -18.66
C TYR A 148 4.82 1.75 -19.89
N ALA A 149 4.22 2.23 -20.99
CA ALA A 149 4.10 1.46 -22.23
C ALA A 149 5.47 1.07 -22.83
N GLN A 150 6.48 1.92 -22.65
CA GLN A 150 7.85 1.62 -23.08
C GLN A 150 8.50 0.63 -22.13
N TRP A 151 8.38 0.86 -20.82
CA TRP A 151 9.00 0.02 -19.80
C TRP A 151 8.49 -1.43 -19.83
N ILE A 152 7.18 -1.64 -19.96
CA ILE A 152 6.58 -2.98 -20.00
C ILE A 152 6.97 -3.78 -21.25
N SER A 153 7.43 -3.08 -22.29
CA SER A 153 7.89 -3.69 -23.55
C SER A 153 9.37 -4.10 -23.50
N LEU A 154 10.09 -3.76 -22.43
CA LEU A 154 11.48 -4.15 -22.27
C LEU A 154 11.59 -5.66 -22.01
N PRO A 155 12.63 -6.33 -22.53
CA PRO A 155 12.86 -7.73 -22.22
C PRO A 155 13.13 -7.92 -20.73
N SER A 156 12.37 -8.79 -20.08
CA SER A 156 12.68 -9.26 -18.72
C SER A 156 13.84 -10.26 -18.76
N GLY A 157 14.77 -10.18 -17.82
CA GLY A 157 15.80 -11.21 -17.63
C GLY A 157 15.16 -12.53 -17.22
N GLY A 158 15.71 -13.66 -17.70
CA GLY A 158 15.06 -14.97 -17.57
C GLY A 158 14.82 -15.46 -16.12
N ASP A 159 15.69 -15.10 -15.18
CA ASP A 159 15.62 -15.52 -13.76
C ASP A 159 14.93 -14.48 -12.85
N ASP A 160 14.22 -13.51 -13.43
CA ASP A 160 13.59 -12.40 -12.72
C ASP A 160 12.12 -12.68 -12.42
N VAL A 161 11.69 -12.45 -11.18
CA VAL A 161 10.27 -12.56 -10.79
C VAL A 161 9.59 -11.21 -10.92
N GLY A 162 8.58 -11.11 -11.77
CA GLY A 162 7.72 -9.93 -11.90
C GLY A 162 6.49 -10.02 -11.00
N LEU A 163 6.25 -8.98 -10.19
CA LEU A 163 5.11 -8.86 -9.31
C LEU A 163 4.36 -7.55 -9.58
N ILE A 164 3.04 -7.59 -9.48
CA ILE A 164 2.19 -6.41 -9.60
C ILE A 164 1.37 -6.28 -8.31
N ALA A 165 1.47 -5.14 -7.65
CA ALA A 165 0.61 -4.77 -6.53
C ALA A 165 -0.81 -4.49 -7.04
N SER A 166 -1.63 -5.55 -7.15
CA SER A 166 -2.96 -5.49 -7.73
C SER A 166 -4.03 -5.95 -6.75
N LEU A 167 -5.16 -5.24 -6.76
CA LEU A 167 -6.40 -5.63 -6.09
C LEU A 167 -7.41 -6.25 -7.06
N ALA A 168 -6.99 -6.53 -8.30
CA ALA A 168 -7.87 -7.10 -9.33
C ALA A 168 -8.32 -8.53 -8.96
N PRO A 169 -9.51 -8.96 -9.43
CA PRO A 169 -9.93 -10.35 -9.35
C PRO A 169 -8.86 -11.29 -9.92
N GLY A 170 -8.49 -12.33 -9.17
CA GLY A 170 -7.42 -13.28 -9.54
C GLY A 170 -6.02 -12.94 -9.00
N ALA A 171 -5.85 -11.82 -8.29
CA ALA A 171 -4.63 -11.55 -7.54
C ALA A 171 -4.35 -12.65 -6.51
N ARG A 172 -3.11 -13.11 -6.44
CA ARG A 172 -2.68 -14.17 -5.52
C ARG A 172 -2.01 -13.57 -4.29
N PRO A 173 -2.21 -14.14 -3.08
CA PRO A 173 -1.46 -13.73 -1.90
C PRO A 173 0.05 -13.87 -2.12
N PHE A 174 0.81 -12.84 -1.76
CA PHE A 174 2.27 -12.80 -1.94
C PHE A 174 2.98 -14.03 -1.33
N ARG A 175 2.51 -14.50 -0.18
CA ARG A 175 3.04 -15.70 0.50
C ARG A 175 2.95 -16.98 -0.35
N ASP A 176 1.99 -17.08 -1.25
CA ASP A 176 1.78 -18.28 -2.07
C ASP A 176 2.73 -18.28 -3.26
N ILE A 177 3.25 -17.11 -3.66
CA ILE A 177 4.25 -16.95 -4.70
C ILE A 177 5.65 -17.34 -4.19
N LEU A 178 5.93 -17.07 -2.91
CA LEU A 178 7.23 -17.37 -2.28
C LEU A 178 7.41 -18.82 -1.82
N ARG A 179 6.35 -19.65 -1.87
CA ARG A 179 6.41 -21.03 -1.38
C ARG A 179 6.89 -21.99 -2.49
N GLY A 180 8.07 -22.58 -2.30
CA GLY A 180 8.47 -23.81 -2.98
C GLY A 180 9.40 -23.68 -4.19
N GLY A 181 10.11 -22.56 -4.37
CA GLY A 181 11.10 -22.38 -5.44
C GLY A 181 12.47 -21.92 -4.94
N ASP A 182 13.47 -21.97 -5.82
CA ASP A 182 14.78 -21.36 -5.58
C ASP A 182 14.62 -19.84 -5.37
N THR A 183 15.53 -19.25 -4.57
CA THR A 183 15.52 -17.80 -4.36
C THR A 183 15.86 -17.12 -5.68
N PRO A 184 15.00 -16.21 -6.20
CA PRO A 184 15.26 -15.56 -7.48
C PRO A 184 16.49 -14.66 -7.38
N ARG A 185 17.10 -14.35 -8.52
CA ARG A 185 18.20 -13.38 -8.57
C ARG A 185 17.69 -11.95 -8.36
N SER A 186 16.55 -11.64 -8.96
CA SER A 186 15.90 -10.35 -8.80
C SER A 186 14.38 -10.48 -8.73
N VAL A 187 13.76 -9.49 -8.09
CA VAL A 187 12.31 -9.35 -8.00
C VAL A 187 11.95 -7.94 -8.39
N THR A 188 11.13 -7.79 -9.44
CA THR A 188 10.56 -6.51 -9.84
C THR A 188 9.16 -6.37 -9.28
N TYR A 189 8.94 -5.34 -8.46
CA TYR A 189 7.65 -5.02 -7.86
C TYR A 189 7.05 -3.77 -8.53
N LEU A 190 5.99 -3.95 -9.29
CA LEU A 190 5.24 -2.89 -9.97
C LEU A 190 4.12 -2.37 -9.07
N VAL A 191 4.15 -1.07 -8.80
CA VAL A 191 3.10 -0.33 -8.06
C VAL A 191 2.46 0.69 -8.98
N GLY A 192 1.17 0.52 -9.23
CA GLY A 192 0.37 1.44 -10.05
C GLY A 192 0.11 2.79 -9.38
N PRO A 193 -0.43 3.77 -10.13
CA PRO A 193 -0.79 5.08 -9.58
C PRO A 193 -1.99 4.99 -8.64
N GLU A 194 -2.31 6.06 -7.92
CA GLU A 194 -3.56 6.12 -7.16
C GLU A 194 -4.78 5.85 -8.07
N GLY A 195 -5.78 5.14 -7.54
CA GLY A 195 -6.99 4.77 -8.27
C GLY A 195 -7.74 5.99 -8.84
N ASP A 196 -8.31 5.82 -10.04
CA ASP A 196 -8.99 6.90 -10.74
C ASP A 196 -10.48 6.97 -10.37
N PHE A 197 -10.97 8.15 -10.00
CA PHE A 197 -12.41 8.39 -9.84
C PHE A 197 -13.17 8.37 -11.16
N THR A 198 -12.48 8.39 -12.31
CA THR A 198 -13.08 8.14 -13.63
C THR A 198 -13.26 6.65 -13.93
N ALA A 199 -12.77 5.75 -13.09
CA ALA A 199 -13.00 4.32 -13.26
C ALA A 199 -14.52 4.07 -13.35
N PRO A 200 -14.99 3.26 -14.32
CA PRO A 200 -16.42 3.08 -14.54
C PRO A 200 -17.17 2.68 -13.27
N GLY A 201 -16.57 1.85 -12.40
CA GLY A 201 -17.18 1.48 -11.12
C GLY A 201 -17.38 2.65 -10.15
N ALA A 202 -16.41 3.56 -10.06
CA ALA A 202 -16.53 4.75 -9.20
C ALA A 202 -17.61 5.71 -9.73
N LEU A 203 -17.66 5.91 -11.06
CA LEU A 203 -18.69 6.74 -11.70
C LEU A 203 -20.09 6.13 -11.53
N ILE A 204 -20.24 4.82 -11.74
CA ILE A 204 -21.52 4.11 -11.57
C ILE A 204 -21.99 4.17 -10.11
N ALA A 205 -21.09 3.99 -9.15
CA ALA A 205 -21.41 4.13 -7.74
C ALA A 205 -21.86 5.57 -7.39
N LEU A 206 -21.15 6.59 -7.89
CA LEU A 206 -21.48 7.99 -7.65
C LEU A 206 -22.84 8.35 -8.27
N LEU A 207 -23.10 7.94 -9.50
CA LEU A 207 -24.38 8.16 -10.19
C LEU A 207 -25.51 7.42 -9.49
N GLY A 208 -25.29 6.17 -9.07
CA GLY A 208 -26.24 5.39 -8.28
C GLY A 208 -26.59 6.07 -6.95
N LEU A 209 -25.60 6.62 -6.26
CA LEU A 209 -25.82 7.37 -5.01
C LEU A 209 -26.63 8.65 -5.25
N LEU A 210 -26.27 9.44 -6.27
CA LEU A 210 -27.02 10.66 -6.63
C LEU A 210 -28.46 10.34 -7.03
N LEU A 211 -28.67 9.23 -7.75
CA LEU A 211 -29.99 8.73 -8.11
C LEU A 211 -30.78 8.32 -6.87
N ALA A 212 -30.17 7.61 -5.92
CA ALA A 212 -30.81 7.24 -4.65
C ALA A 212 -31.28 8.48 -3.88
N VAL A 213 -30.39 9.47 -3.72
CA VAL A 213 -30.70 10.73 -3.03
C VAL A 213 -31.81 11.50 -3.75
N GLY A 214 -31.75 11.60 -5.08
CA GLY A 214 -32.76 12.29 -5.88
C GLY A 214 -34.13 11.63 -5.83
N LEU A 215 -34.20 10.30 -5.89
CA LEU A 215 -35.44 9.53 -5.76
C LEU A 215 -35.99 9.62 -4.34
N GLN A 216 -35.13 9.61 -3.32
CA GLN A 216 -35.53 9.72 -1.93
C GLN A 216 -36.06 11.12 -1.59
N ALA A 217 -35.41 12.18 -2.10
CA ALA A 217 -35.90 13.56 -1.98
C ALA A 217 -37.27 13.76 -2.62
N ARG A 218 -37.57 13.00 -3.69
CA ARG A 218 -38.88 12.97 -4.34
C ARG A 218 -39.89 12.00 -3.70
N LYS A 219 -39.53 11.38 -2.57
CA LYS A 219 -40.36 10.41 -1.83
C LYS A 219 -40.83 9.24 -2.71
N VAL A 220 -40.00 8.79 -3.65
CA VAL A 220 -40.32 7.64 -4.51
C VAL A 220 -40.24 6.35 -3.68
N PRO A 221 -41.29 5.51 -3.66
CA PRO A 221 -41.26 4.23 -2.97
C PRO A 221 -40.15 3.33 -3.52
N GLY A 222 -39.30 2.82 -2.63
CA GLY A 222 -38.16 1.98 -3.02
C GLY A 222 -37.03 2.73 -3.73
N ALA A 223 -36.88 4.04 -3.51
CA ALA A 223 -35.83 4.88 -4.09
C ALA A 223 -34.43 4.23 -4.10
N ILE A 224 -34.02 3.64 -2.97
CA ILE A 224 -32.73 2.96 -2.82
C ILE A 224 -32.67 1.68 -3.68
N LEU A 225 -33.74 0.88 -3.70
CA LEU A 225 -33.82 -0.34 -4.51
C LEU A 225 -33.73 -0.03 -6.01
N TRP A 226 -34.46 0.99 -6.46
CA TRP A 226 -34.40 1.46 -7.85
C TRP A 226 -33.01 1.96 -8.21
N ALA A 227 -32.36 2.71 -7.32
CA ALA A 227 -31.01 3.20 -7.55
C ALA A 227 -29.98 2.06 -7.64
N ILE A 228 -30.06 1.06 -6.76
CA ILE A 228 -29.20 -0.13 -6.81
C ILE A 228 -29.44 -0.88 -8.13
N LEU A 229 -30.70 -1.18 -8.47
CA LEU A 229 -31.04 -1.91 -9.70
C LEU A 229 -30.49 -1.19 -10.94
N LEU A 230 -30.72 0.11 -11.05
CA LEU A 230 -30.29 0.91 -12.19
C LEU A 230 -28.76 1.05 -12.25
N ALA A 231 -28.08 1.19 -11.12
CA ALA A 231 -26.62 1.19 -11.06
C ALA A 231 -26.03 -0.17 -11.44
N THR A 232 -26.62 -1.28 -10.98
CA THR A 232 -26.21 -2.64 -11.34
C THR A 232 -26.39 -2.89 -12.83
N VAL A 233 -27.52 -2.50 -13.42
CA VAL A 233 -27.76 -2.63 -14.87
C VAL A 233 -26.79 -1.75 -15.65
N ALA A 234 -26.58 -0.51 -15.22
CA ALA A 234 -25.60 0.39 -15.83
C ALA A 234 -24.16 -0.14 -15.71
N GLY A 235 -23.85 -0.94 -14.69
CA GLY A 235 -22.56 -1.59 -14.45
C GLY A 235 -22.18 -2.67 -15.47
N ILE A 236 -23.17 -3.31 -16.10
CA ILE A 236 -22.96 -4.42 -17.04
C ILE A 236 -22.17 -4.00 -18.30
N PRO A 237 -22.57 -2.96 -19.07
CA PRO A 237 -21.85 -2.59 -20.29
C PRO A 237 -20.41 -2.13 -20.05
N PHE A 238 -20.07 -1.67 -18.83
CA PHE A 238 -18.72 -1.25 -18.47
C PHE A 238 -17.90 -2.35 -17.78
N GLY A 239 -18.41 -3.59 -17.70
CA GLY A 239 -17.71 -4.71 -17.07
C GLY A 239 -17.51 -4.56 -15.56
N VAL A 240 -18.24 -3.65 -14.92
CA VAL A 240 -18.23 -3.45 -13.46
C VAL A 240 -19.10 -4.51 -12.78
N THR A 241 -20.19 -4.90 -13.43
CA THR A 241 -21.11 -5.93 -12.94
C THR A 241 -21.08 -7.12 -13.90
N HIS A 242 -20.73 -8.28 -13.36
CA HIS A 242 -20.83 -9.54 -14.09
C HIS A 242 -22.18 -10.19 -13.82
N LEU A 243 -22.84 -10.65 -14.88
CA LEU A 243 -24.05 -11.44 -14.73
C LEU A 243 -23.69 -12.79 -14.09
N PRO A 244 -24.50 -13.28 -13.14
CA PRO A 244 -24.26 -14.59 -12.55
C PRO A 244 -24.34 -15.66 -13.64
N GLU A 245 -23.33 -16.53 -13.71
CA GLU A 245 -23.34 -17.68 -14.63
C GLU A 245 -24.44 -18.69 -14.28
N GLN A 246 -24.89 -18.69 -13.02
CA GLN A 246 -25.92 -19.58 -12.50
C GLN A 246 -26.97 -18.78 -11.72
N TRP A 247 -28.24 -18.97 -12.08
CA TRP A 247 -29.38 -18.30 -11.44
C TRP A 247 -29.81 -18.96 -10.13
N ILE A 248 -29.40 -20.22 -9.92
CA ILE A 248 -29.70 -21.01 -8.73
C ILE A 248 -28.41 -21.76 -8.36
N SER A 249 -27.87 -21.49 -7.18
CA SER A 249 -26.79 -22.26 -6.58
C SER A 249 -27.27 -22.93 -5.29
N LEU A 250 -26.74 -24.12 -5.02
CA LEU A 250 -26.92 -24.74 -3.71
C LEU A 250 -26.11 -23.95 -2.68
N PRO A 251 -26.63 -23.72 -1.46
CA PRO A 251 -25.86 -23.08 -0.41
C PRO A 251 -24.58 -23.87 -0.16
N HIS A 252 -23.45 -23.17 -0.11
CA HIS A 252 -22.17 -23.77 0.22
C HIS A 252 -22.27 -24.48 1.58
N SER A 253 -21.74 -25.71 1.66
CA SER A 253 -21.76 -26.46 2.91
C SER A 253 -20.94 -25.73 3.97
N VAL A 254 -21.51 -25.55 5.16
CA VAL A 254 -20.81 -25.05 6.35
C VAL A 254 -19.98 -26.13 7.04
N ALA A 255 -20.09 -27.39 6.61
CA ALA A 255 -19.33 -28.51 7.17
C ALA A 255 -17.79 -28.29 7.20
N PRO A 256 -17.15 -27.66 6.20
CA PRO A 256 -15.71 -27.38 6.23
C PRO A 256 -15.28 -26.34 7.27
N LEU A 257 -16.22 -25.51 7.73
CA LEU A 257 -16.03 -24.43 8.71
C LEU A 257 -16.39 -24.87 10.13
N LEU A 258 -17.19 -25.93 10.29
CA LEU A 258 -17.57 -26.49 11.58
C LEU A 258 -16.31 -26.94 12.36
N GLY A 259 -16.12 -26.37 13.55
CA GLY A 259 -14.99 -26.70 14.43
C GLY A 259 -13.65 -26.01 14.09
N LYS A 260 -13.59 -25.18 13.03
CA LYS A 260 -12.39 -24.39 12.68
C LYS A 260 -12.49 -22.91 13.04
N VAL A 261 -13.50 -22.53 13.84
CA VAL A 261 -13.71 -21.15 14.25
C VAL A 261 -12.73 -20.79 15.37
N ASP A 262 -11.74 -19.95 15.06
CA ASP A 262 -10.80 -19.41 16.04
C ASP A 262 -11.38 -18.16 16.72
N LEU A 263 -12.15 -18.39 17.79
CA LEU A 263 -12.77 -17.33 18.59
C LEU A 263 -11.73 -16.45 19.31
N ILE A 264 -10.56 -17.00 19.64
CA ILE A 264 -9.51 -16.28 20.36
C ILE A 264 -8.74 -15.38 19.39
N GLY A 265 -8.43 -15.87 18.18
CA GLY A 265 -7.83 -15.09 17.11
C GLY A 265 -8.72 -13.92 16.64
N ALA A 266 -10.05 -14.07 16.70
CA ALA A 266 -11.00 -13.02 16.34
C ALA A 266 -10.97 -11.78 17.26
N ILE A 267 -10.42 -11.89 18.48
CA ILE A 267 -10.31 -10.79 19.47
C ILE A 267 -8.98 -10.01 19.28
N ASN A 268 -8.10 -10.46 18.40
CA ASN A 268 -6.86 -9.74 18.11
C ASN A 268 -7.16 -8.32 17.60
N ILE A 269 -6.43 -7.32 18.11
CA ILE A 269 -6.54 -5.90 17.75
C ILE A 269 -6.50 -5.66 16.24
N ALA A 270 -5.77 -6.48 15.48
CA ALA A 270 -5.73 -6.42 14.02
C ALA A 270 -7.10 -6.65 13.35
N PHE A 271 -8.01 -7.37 14.02
CA PHE A 271 -9.37 -7.63 13.55
C PHE A 271 -10.41 -6.61 14.03
N LEU A 272 -10.05 -5.72 14.96
CA LEU A 272 -10.97 -4.71 15.50
C LEU A 272 -11.60 -3.82 14.40
N PRO A 273 -10.88 -3.36 13.36
CA PRO A 273 -11.49 -2.60 12.27
C PRO A 273 -12.54 -3.41 11.50
N PHE A 274 -12.27 -4.70 11.26
CA PHE A 274 -13.20 -5.59 10.55
C PHE A 274 -14.44 -5.85 11.38
N LEU A 275 -14.28 -6.13 12.68
CA LEU A 275 -15.39 -6.31 13.62
C LEU A 275 -16.24 -5.05 13.71
N PHE A 276 -15.62 -3.87 13.74
CA PHE A 276 -16.33 -2.60 13.71
C PHE A 276 -17.09 -2.38 12.40
N ILE A 277 -16.51 -2.70 11.23
CA ILE A 277 -17.19 -2.59 9.93
C ILE A 277 -18.42 -3.51 9.87
N PHE A 278 -18.28 -4.78 10.26
CA PHE A 278 -19.41 -5.71 10.28
C PHE A 278 -20.47 -5.29 11.27
N PHE A 279 -20.08 -4.93 12.50
CA PHE A 279 -21.00 -4.41 13.52
C PHE A 279 -21.73 -3.16 13.03
N ALA A 280 -21.02 -2.16 12.51
CA ALA A 280 -21.62 -0.90 12.06
C ALA A 280 -22.60 -1.14 10.91
N SER A 281 -22.25 -1.99 9.94
CA SER A 281 -23.12 -2.34 8.82
C SER A 281 -24.42 -3.00 9.29
N GLU A 282 -24.33 -4.04 10.11
CA GLU A 282 -25.50 -4.74 10.65
C GLU A 282 -26.32 -3.83 11.58
N PHE A 283 -25.66 -3.09 12.46
CA PHE A 283 -26.31 -2.17 13.39
C PHE A 283 -27.13 -1.11 12.66
N PHE A 284 -26.57 -0.45 11.64
CA PHE A 284 -27.31 0.56 10.87
C PHE A 284 -28.40 -0.04 9.99
N SER A 285 -28.18 -1.25 9.45
CA SER A 285 -29.21 -1.99 8.71
C SER A 285 -30.42 -2.29 9.59
N THR A 286 -30.18 -2.84 10.78
CA THR A 286 -31.22 -3.24 11.73
C THR A 286 -31.90 -2.03 12.35
N MET A 287 -31.15 -0.99 12.70
CA MET A 287 -31.72 0.28 13.15
C MET A 287 -32.60 0.92 12.09
N GLY A 288 -32.08 1.06 10.86
CA GLY A 288 -32.77 1.71 9.76
C GLY A 288 -34.05 0.98 9.41
N THR A 289 -34.00 -0.35 9.32
CA THR A 289 -35.17 -1.19 9.02
C THR A 289 -36.19 -1.13 10.16
N THR A 290 -35.75 -1.23 11.41
CA THR A 290 -36.64 -1.19 12.58
C THR A 290 -37.37 0.14 12.70
N LEU A 291 -36.67 1.26 12.51
CA LEU A 291 -37.28 2.59 12.57
C LEU A 291 -38.17 2.87 11.35
N ALA A 292 -37.78 2.46 10.14
CA ALA A 292 -38.58 2.65 8.94
C ALA A 292 -39.91 1.86 9.02
N VAL A 293 -39.83 0.58 9.35
CA VAL A 293 -41.02 -0.28 9.50
C VAL A 293 -41.86 0.16 10.70
N GLY A 294 -41.20 0.50 11.82
CA GLY A 294 -41.88 1.04 13.01
C GLY A 294 -42.63 2.35 12.72
N GLY A 295 -42.05 3.22 11.89
CA GLY A 295 -42.67 4.47 11.47
C GLY A 295 -43.93 4.25 10.64
N GLU A 296 -43.85 3.41 9.61
CA GLU A 296 -45.02 3.04 8.78
C GLU A 296 -46.10 2.30 9.57
N ALA A 297 -45.70 1.51 10.59
CA ALA A 297 -46.63 0.78 11.46
C ALA A 297 -47.22 1.64 12.60
N GLY A 298 -46.86 2.93 12.72
CA GLY A 298 -47.34 3.81 13.78
C GLY A 298 -46.82 3.44 15.18
N LEU A 299 -45.65 2.81 15.26
CA LEU A 299 -45.02 2.32 16.51
C LEU A 299 -43.96 3.28 17.08
N LEU A 300 -43.72 4.42 16.41
CA LEU A 300 -42.82 5.46 16.88
C LEU A 300 -43.56 6.51 17.72
N ASP A 301 -42.88 7.07 18.71
CA ASP A 301 -43.37 8.24 19.44
C ASP A 301 -43.20 9.55 18.64
N GLU A 302 -43.68 10.66 19.19
CA GLU A 302 -43.62 11.99 18.56
C GLU A 302 -42.18 12.49 18.32
N HIS A 303 -41.19 11.87 18.95
CA HIS A 303 -39.77 12.15 18.78
C HIS A 303 -39.07 11.15 17.83
N GLY A 304 -39.82 10.21 17.23
CA GLY A 304 -39.31 9.21 16.31
C GLY A 304 -38.64 8.01 16.99
N ASN A 305 -38.81 7.81 18.31
CA ASN A 305 -38.24 6.68 19.03
C ASN A 305 -39.21 5.50 19.07
N MET A 306 -38.67 4.28 18.99
CA MET A 306 -39.45 3.06 19.11
C MET A 306 -39.38 2.49 20.53
N LYS A 307 -40.54 2.26 21.16
CA LYS A 307 -40.61 1.58 22.46
C LYS A 307 -40.16 0.13 22.29
N HIS A 308 -39.24 -0.33 23.16
CA HIS A 308 -38.64 -1.67 23.11
C HIS A 308 -37.79 -1.97 21.85
N ILE A 309 -37.11 -0.97 21.31
CA ILE A 309 -36.19 -1.13 20.16
C ILE A 309 -35.17 -2.27 20.35
N ASN A 310 -34.76 -2.56 21.59
CA ASN A 310 -33.84 -3.65 21.92
C ASN A 310 -34.32 -5.04 21.47
N ARG A 311 -35.64 -5.27 21.33
CA ARG A 311 -36.19 -6.58 20.94
C ARG A 311 -35.86 -6.93 19.48
N PRO A 312 -36.17 -6.09 18.48
CA PRO A 312 -35.70 -6.26 17.10
C PRO A 312 -34.19 -6.51 17.01
N PHE A 313 -33.39 -5.69 17.70
CA PHE A 313 -31.92 -5.84 17.72
C PHE A 313 -31.47 -7.19 18.27
N MET A 314 -32.12 -7.69 19.32
CA MET A 314 -31.77 -8.97 19.91
C MET A 314 -32.15 -10.15 19.01
N VAL A 315 -33.30 -10.09 18.35
CA VAL A 315 -33.72 -11.12 17.38
C VAL A 315 -32.74 -11.17 16.20
N ASP A 316 -32.38 -10.01 15.66
CA ASP A 316 -31.45 -9.88 14.55
C ASP A 316 -30.03 -10.35 14.90
N SER A 317 -29.52 -9.92 16.06
CA SER A 317 -28.20 -10.37 16.56
C SER A 317 -28.13 -11.89 16.75
N VAL A 318 -29.20 -12.50 17.27
CA VAL A 318 -29.28 -13.96 17.45
C VAL A 318 -29.35 -14.68 16.09
N ALA A 319 -30.12 -14.14 15.15
CA ALA A 319 -30.23 -14.68 13.80
C ALA A 319 -28.90 -14.59 13.03
N ALA A 320 -28.19 -13.48 13.15
CA ALA A 320 -26.87 -13.29 12.55
C ALA A 320 -25.82 -14.22 13.17
N ALA A 321 -25.86 -14.42 14.50
CA ALA A 321 -24.91 -15.29 15.20
C ALA A 321 -25.13 -16.78 14.93
N LEU A 322 -26.38 -17.23 14.85
CA LEU A 322 -26.72 -18.64 14.62
C LEU A 322 -26.79 -19.00 13.13
N GLY A 323 -26.95 -18.00 12.26
CA GLY A 323 -27.17 -18.21 10.83
C GLY A 323 -28.55 -18.80 10.52
N PRO A 324 -28.93 -18.90 9.24
CA PRO A 324 -30.19 -19.51 8.85
C PRO A 324 -30.20 -21.01 9.23
N PRO A 325 -31.33 -21.56 9.70
CA PRO A 325 -31.44 -23.00 9.92
C PRO A 325 -31.28 -23.69 8.57
N THR A 326 -30.10 -24.27 8.33
CA THR A 326 -29.88 -25.12 7.17
C THR A 326 -30.87 -26.27 7.28
N ARG A 327 -31.87 -26.31 6.39
CA ARG A 327 -32.66 -27.54 6.20
C ARG A 327 -31.67 -28.63 5.84
N ALA A 328 -31.31 -29.46 6.82
CA ALA A 328 -30.62 -30.71 6.58
C ALA A 328 -31.54 -31.54 5.67
N ALA A 329 -31.27 -31.49 4.37
CA ALA A 329 -31.96 -32.30 3.40
C ALA A 329 -31.70 -33.77 3.78
N ARG A 330 -32.79 -34.47 4.05
CA ARG A 330 -32.88 -35.88 4.39
C ARG A 330 -31.85 -36.70 3.61
N ALA A 331 -31.00 -37.40 4.33
CA ALA A 331 -30.27 -38.55 3.80
C ALA A 331 -31.30 -39.63 3.40
N ARG A 332 -31.48 -39.82 2.09
CA ARG A 332 -31.78 -41.10 1.43
C ARG A 332 -31.25 -41.04 0.01
#